data_AF-A0A7Z9XHR8-F1
#
_entry.id   AF-A0A7Z9XHR8-F1
#
_cell.length_a   1.000
_cell.length_b   1.000
_cell.length_c   1.000
_cell.angle_alpha   90.00
_cell.angle_beta   90.00
_cell.angle_gamma   90.00
#
_symmetry.space_group_name_H-M   'P 1'
#
loop_
_entity.id
_entity.type
_entity.pdbx_description
1 polymer ?
#
loop_
_entity_poly.entity_id
_entity_poly.type
_entity_poly.pdbx_seq_one_letter_code
_entity_poly.pdbx_strand_id
1 'polypeptide(L)'
;MVVTKSDVYEKVIFADRPVCPHCGKEMRIYECGQTGAVCGSGWGTPYLFVCVNDECPLFVEGWKHMRETYCRSCSYRCFCYPDSRRTESMVVYSYVMPGIIDEATITGDRARGTPEDPEVQKLFGFFESRNLEELLAGLFDEKLYYKLRLKAAELVGELGMLEAVEPLRDYEFKDRRIATRVRDTVQRIHETNGTRECPFCAEIIDAVATTCSECGRKLNPSSLE
;
A
#
# COMPACT_ATOMS: atom_id res chain seq x y z
N MET A 1 8.50 5.32 -12.02
CA MET A 1 7.99 4.59 -10.83
C MET A 1 7.36 5.61 -9.90
N VAL A 2 6.06 5.55 -9.66
CA VAL A 2 5.36 6.50 -8.78
C VAL A 2 5.05 5.78 -7.47
N VAL A 3 5.71 6.17 -6.38
CA VAL A 3 5.37 5.69 -5.03
C VAL A 3 4.08 6.38 -4.61
N THR A 4 3.05 5.62 -4.28
CA THR A 4 1.76 6.18 -3.88
C THR A 4 1.74 6.49 -2.38
N LYS A 5 0.80 7.35 -1.96
CA LYS A 5 0.56 7.63 -0.54
C LYS A 5 0.24 6.36 0.25
N SER A 6 -0.56 5.47 -0.32
CA SER A 6 -0.93 4.20 0.30
C SER A 6 0.29 3.28 0.52
N ASP A 7 1.23 3.26 -0.42
CA ASP A 7 2.48 2.48 -0.27
C ASP A 7 3.31 2.96 0.92
N VAL A 8 3.39 4.29 1.13
CA VAL A 8 4.12 4.88 2.25
C VAL A 8 3.37 4.64 3.56
N TYR A 9 2.05 4.79 3.56
CA TYR A 9 1.23 4.57 4.75
C TYR A 9 1.47 3.20 5.36
N GLU A 10 1.48 2.18 4.53
CA GLU A 10 1.66 0.80 4.96
C GLU A 10 3.08 0.52 5.48
N LYS A 11 4.11 1.05 4.82
CA LYS A 11 5.47 0.94 5.37
C LYS A 11 5.52 1.54 6.77
N VAL A 12 4.85 2.66 6.98
CA VAL A 12 4.87 3.40 8.24
C VAL A 12 4.03 2.71 9.32
N ILE A 13 2.86 2.16 8.97
CA ILE A 13 1.98 1.50 9.94
C ILE A 13 2.57 0.19 10.48
N PHE A 14 3.36 -0.53 9.67
CA PHE A 14 4.03 -1.78 10.09
C PHE A 14 5.49 -1.57 10.54
N ALA A 15 6.05 -0.38 10.39
CA ALA A 15 7.40 -0.09 10.84
C ALA A 15 7.49 0.06 12.38
N ASP A 16 8.65 -0.30 12.91
CA ASP A 16 9.00 0.03 14.29
C ASP A 16 9.03 1.53 14.49
N ARG A 17 8.37 1.98 15.56
CA ARG A 17 8.29 3.39 15.90
C ARG A 17 9.58 3.83 16.57
N PRO A 18 10.19 4.93 16.11
CA PRO A 18 11.39 5.45 16.74
C PRO A 18 11.05 6.10 18.10
N VAL A 19 12.04 6.15 18.97
CA VAL A 19 11.98 6.91 20.23
C VAL A 19 12.49 8.34 20.00
N CYS A 20 11.91 9.29 20.72
CA CYS A 20 12.35 10.68 20.65
C CYS A 20 13.73 10.86 21.29
N PRO A 21 14.72 11.48 20.60
CA PRO A 21 16.06 11.68 21.16
C PRO A 21 16.08 12.68 22.33
N HIS A 22 15.04 13.50 22.49
CA HIS A 22 14.96 14.51 23.55
C HIS A 22 14.26 14.04 24.84
N CYS A 23 13.35 13.07 24.75
CA CYS A 23 12.57 12.62 25.91
C CYS A 23 12.44 11.10 26.06
N GLY A 24 12.96 10.31 25.12
CA GLY A 24 12.91 8.85 25.15
C GLY A 24 11.53 8.21 24.92
N LYS A 25 10.44 8.99 24.82
CA LYS A 25 9.09 8.46 24.56
C LYS A 25 8.93 8.05 23.09
N GLU A 26 8.13 7.01 22.84
CA GLU A 26 7.80 6.52 21.49
C GLU A 26 7.06 7.60 20.68
N MET A 27 7.41 7.74 19.41
CA MET A 27 6.79 8.69 18.49
C MET A 27 5.49 8.14 17.89
N ARG A 28 4.55 9.03 17.56
CA ARG A 28 3.28 8.69 16.91
C ARG A 28 3.32 8.97 15.41
N ILE A 29 2.47 8.28 14.65
CA ILE A 29 2.36 8.48 13.20
C ILE A 29 1.59 9.79 12.94
N TYR A 30 2.18 10.65 12.13
CA TYR A 30 1.62 11.92 11.68
C TYR A 30 1.41 11.88 10.17
N GLU A 31 0.17 12.10 9.74
CA GLU A 31 -0.18 12.30 8.34
C GLU A 31 0.04 13.76 7.95
N CYS A 32 0.88 13.97 6.94
CA CYS A 32 1.10 15.29 6.38
C CYS A 32 -0.13 15.69 5.55
N GLY A 33 -0.87 16.71 6.00
CA GLY A 33 -2.06 17.20 5.31
C GLY A 33 -1.77 17.72 3.89
N GLN A 34 -2.70 17.49 2.96
CA GLN A 34 -2.64 18.03 1.59
C GLN A 34 -3.13 19.49 1.51
N THR A 35 -3.99 19.91 2.43
CA THR A 35 -4.52 21.28 2.53
C THR A 35 -3.90 21.98 3.73
N GLY A 36 -3.42 23.21 3.50
CA GLY A 36 -2.39 23.85 4.31
C GLY A 36 -2.74 24.19 5.76
N ALA A 37 -1.70 24.14 6.59
CA ALA A 37 -1.44 25.01 7.75
C ALA A 37 0.00 24.79 8.28
N VAL A 38 0.62 23.66 7.94
CA VAL A 38 2.02 23.35 8.26
C VAL A 38 2.68 22.83 6.98
N CYS A 39 3.25 23.75 6.20
CA CYS A 39 4.06 23.52 4.99
C CYS A 39 3.69 22.28 4.13
N GLY A 40 2.60 22.42 3.35
CA GLY A 40 2.30 21.53 2.23
C GLY A 40 3.52 21.36 1.31
N SER A 41 3.82 20.12 0.94
CA SER A 41 4.96 19.70 0.09
C SER A 41 6.35 19.68 0.72
N GLY A 42 6.56 20.07 1.99
CA GLY A 42 7.91 20.31 2.52
C GLY A 42 8.77 19.08 2.86
N TRP A 43 8.16 18.01 3.36
CA TRP A 43 8.93 16.90 3.98
C TRP A 43 9.27 15.76 3.01
N GLY A 44 8.82 15.80 1.75
CA GLY A 44 9.12 14.76 0.76
C GLY A 44 8.49 13.38 1.06
N THR A 45 7.65 13.26 2.08
CA THR A 45 6.89 12.06 2.45
C THR A 45 5.50 12.43 2.97
N PRO A 46 4.45 11.63 2.68
CA PRO A 46 3.11 11.85 3.23
C PRO A 46 2.95 11.51 4.72
N TYR A 47 3.90 10.78 5.31
CA TYR A 47 3.84 10.39 6.73
C TYR A 47 5.18 10.56 7.43
N LEU A 48 5.12 10.94 8.71
CA LEU A 48 6.26 11.13 9.61
C LEU A 48 5.98 10.46 10.95
N PHE A 49 7.03 10.20 11.73
CA PHE A 49 6.90 9.91 13.15
C PHE A 49 7.13 11.20 13.95
N VAL A 50 6.23 11.57 14.86
CA VAL A 50 6.33 12.82 15.63
C VAL A 50 6.23 12.57 17.13
N CYS A 51 7.05 13.27 17.90
CA CYS A 51 6.96 13.29 19.35
C CYS A 51 5.83 14.20 19.84
N VAL A 52 4.74 13.59 20.30
CA VAL A 52 3.56 14.30 20.87
C VAL A 52 3.61 14.43 22.40
N ASN A 53 4.76 14.17 23.02
CA ASN A 53 4.92 14.34 24.46
C ASN A 53 4.96 15.82 24.84
N ASP A 54 3.99 16.29 25.63
CA ASP A 54 3.92 17.69 26.10
C ASP A 54 4.98 18.03 27.16
N GLU A 55 5.59 17.02 27.76
CA GLU A 55 6.70 17.17 28.72
C GLU A 55 8.07 17.09 28.06
N CYS A 56 8.13 17.03 26.72
CA CYS A 56 9.41 16.91 26.01
C CYS A 56 10.25 18.20 26.21
N PRO A 57 11.54 18.11 26.59
CA PRO A 57 12.39 19.28 26.80
C PRO A 57 12.40 20.22 25.60
N LEU A 58 12.53 19.67 24.38
CA LEU A 58 12.48 20.44 23.13
C LEU A 58 11.19 21.26 22.99
N PHE A 59 10.06 20.71 23.43
CA PHE A 59 8.75 21.37 23.33
C PHE A 59 8.52 22.38 24.46
N VAL A 60 8.87 22.05 25.70
CA VAL A 60 8.69 22.97 26.83
C VAL A 60 9.64 24.16 26.71
N GLU A 61 10.91 23.91 26.43
CA GLU A 61 11.92 24.96 26.25
C GLU A 61 11.70 25.76 24.96
N GLY A 62 11.15 25.13 23.93
CA GLY A 62 10.81 25.79 22.67
C GLY A 62 9.83 26.95 22.83
N TRP A 63 8.80 26.79 23.68
CA TRP A 63 7.86 27.88 23.99
C TRP A 63 8.54 29.09 24.62
N LYS A 64 9.47 28.82 25.54
CA LYS A 64 10.25 29.87 26.21
C LYS A 64 11.18 30.56 25.22
N HIS A 65 11.94 29.77 24.45
CA HIS A 65 12.90 30.28 23.46
C HIS A 65 12.23 31.17 22.40
N MET A 66 11.12 30.71 21.81
CA MET A 66 10.39 31.46 20.79
C MET A 66 9.79 32.75 21.32
N ARG A 67 9.32 32.74 22.57
CA ARG A 67 8.76 33.92 23.21
C ARG A 67 9.84 34.96 23.52
N GLU A 68 10.96 34.54 24.09
CA GLU A 68 12.05 35.44 24.51
C GLU A 68 12.84 35.99 23.32
N THR A 69 13.08 35.18 22.29
CA THR A 69 13.93 35.55 21.15
C THR A 69 13.14 36.26 20.05
N TYR A 70 11.92 35.79 19.77
CA TYR A 70 11.16 36.19 18.59
C TYR A 70 9.78 36.80 18.91
N CYS A 71 9.40 36.90 20.19
CA CYS A 71 8.07 37.35 20.62
C CYS A 71 6.92 36.57 19.93
N ARG A 72 7.13 35.27 19.65
CA ARG A 72 6.14 34.39 19.03
C ARG A 72 5.62 33.36 20.02
N SER A 73 4.33 33.09 19.95
CA SER A 73 3.68 31.99 20.66
C SER A 73 3.73 30.72 19.81
N CYS A 74 4.90 30.09 19.74
CA CYS A 74 5.09 28.79 19.11
C CYS A 74 6.18 27.99 19.84
N SER A 75 6.31 26.72 19.50
CA SER A 75 7.36 25.84 20.00
C SER A 75 7.84 24.89 18.91
N TYR A 76 8.69 23.93 19.26
CA TYR A 76 9.22 22.90 18.38
C TYR A 76 8.77 21.51 18.84
N ARG A 77 8.53 20.61 17.89
CA ARG A 77 8.44 19.17 18.16
C ARG A 77 9.41 18.42 17.27
N CYS A 78 9.99 17.35 17.82
CA CYS A 78 10.87 16.47 17.06
C CYS A 78 10.04 15.51 16.20
N PHE A 79 10.47 15.30 14.97
CA PHE A 79 9.93 14.30 14.07
C PHE A 79 11.05 13.48 13.43
N CYS A 80 10.69 12.33 12.86
CA CYS A 80 11.60 11.38 12.25
C CYS A 80 11.05 10.91 10.90
N TYR A 81 11.90 10.89 9.88
CA TYR A 81 11.56 10.36 8.57
C TYR A 81 11.51 8.83 8.61
N PRO A 82 10.49 8.20 8.02
CA PRO A 82 10.34 6.75 8.07
C PRO A 82 11.45 6.01 7.32
N ASP A 83 11.91 6.53 6.18
CA ASP A 83 12.92 5.85 5.35
C ASP A 83 14.35 6.05 5.89
N SER A 84 14.74 7.31 6.17
CA SER A 84 16.12 7.65 6.54
C SER A 84 16.40 7.56 8.04
N ARG A 85 15.35 7.46 8.86
CA ARG A 85 15.40 7.55 10.33
C ARG A 85 16.07 8.82 10.86
N ARG A 86 16.28 9.83 10.01
CA ARG A 86 16.80 11.14 10.43
C ARG A 86 15.75 11.87 11.24
N THR A 87 16.19 12.49 12.33
CA THR A 87 15.35 13.29 13.20
C THR A 87 15.58 14.78 12.96
N GLU A 88 14.50 15.52 12.84
CA GLU A 88 14.50 16.98 12.68
C GLU A 88 13.44 17.60 13.60
N SER A 89 13.34 18.92 13.61
CA SER A 89 12.38 19.66 14.43
C SER A 89 11.42 20.46 13.55
N MET A 90 10.13 20.42 13.87
CA MET A 90 9.09 21.23 13.22
C MET A 90 8.52 22.25 14.20
N VAL A 91 8.15 23.42 13.69
CA VAL A 91 7.48 24.46 14.48
C VAL A 91 6.01 24.11 14.66
N VAL A 92 5.49 24.30 15.87
CA VAL A 92 4.10 24.06 16.24
C VAL A 92 3.52 25.29 16.95
N TYR A 93 2.25 25.56 16.70
CA TYR A 93 1.55 26.72 17.26
C TYR A 93 0.56 26.37 18.38
N SER A 94 0.36 25.06 18.61
CA SER A 94 -0.56 24.53 19.61
C SER A 94 -0.04 23.23 20.20
N TYR A 95 -0.60 22.87 21.35
CA TYR A 95 -0.39 21.54 21.96
C TYR A 95 -0.98 20.44 21.09
N VAL A 96 -2.17 20.70 20.53
CA VAL A 96 -2.87 19.81 19.62
C VAL A 96 -2.20 19.85 18.26
N MET A 97 -1.92 18.67 17.71
CA MET A 97 -1.37 18.51 16.37
C MET A 97 -2.40 17.75 15.49
N PRO A 98 -3.13 18.44 14.60
CA PRO A 98 -4.08 17.78 13.71
C PRO A 98 -3.34 16.91 12.69
N GLY A 99 -3.81 15.68 12.45
CA GLY A 99 -3.16 14.72 11.56
C GLY A 99 -2.40 13.60 12.27
N ILE A 100 -2.39 13.58 13.61
CA ILE A 100 -1.93 12.40 14.35
C ILE A 100 -2.94 11.27 14.14
N ILE A 101 -2.45 10.11 13.68
CA ILE A 101 -3.28 8.94 13.41
C ILE A 101 -3.54 8.21 14.73
N ASP A 102 -4.80 7.93 15.00
CA ASP A 102 -5.24 7.24 16.22
C ASP A 102 -4.78 5.78 16.29
N GLU A 103 -4.43 5.34 17.50
CA GLU A 103 -3.99 3.96 17.73
C GLU A 103 -5.07 2.93 17.38
N ALA A 104 -6.36 3.30 17.55
CA ALA A 104 -7.48 2.48 17.14
C ALA A 104 -7.51 2.28 15.61
N THR A 105 -7.28 3.35 14.84
CA THR A 105 -7.16 3.29 13.38
C THR A 105 -5.98 2.42 12.96
N ILE A 106 -4.82 2.61 13.60
CA ILE A 106 -3.62 1.81 13.32
C ILE A 106 -3.86 0.33 13.60
N THR A 107 -4.50 0.01 14.73
CA THR A 107 -4.84 -1.37 15.10
C THR A 107 -5.81 -1.99 14.11
N GLY A 108 -6.86 -1.26 13.72
CA GLY A 108 -7.82 -1.70 12.71
C GLY A 108 -7.16 -1.97 11.36
N ASP A 109 -6.34 -1.06 10.86
CA ASP A 109 -5.66 -1.20 9.57
C ASP A 109 -4.56 -2.29 9.58
N ARG A 110 -3.99 -2.60 10.74
CA ARG A 110 -3.10 -3.75 10.94
C ARG A 110 -3.86 -5.09 10.91
N ALA A 111 -5.08 -5.11 11.43
CA ALA A 111 -5.96 -6.27 11.40
C ALA A 111 -6.59 -6.50 10.02
N ARG A 112 -6.60 -5.50 9.13
CA ARG A 112 -7.12 -5.67 7.77
C ARG A 112 -6.29 -6.67 6.97
N GLY A 113 -6.99 -7.51 6.21
CA GLY A 113 -6.39 -8.54 5.38
C GLY A 113 -5.79 -9.72 6.15
N THR A 114 -6.01 -9.82 7.46
CA THR A 114 -5.78 -11.08 8.17
C THR A 114 -6.95 -12.03 7.92
N PRO A 115 -6.79 -13.35 8.17
CA PRO A 115 -7.88 -14.30 7.99
C PRO A 115 -9.14 -13.92 8.80
N GLU A 116 -9.00 -13.26 9.93
CA GLU A 116 -10.11 -12.86 10.82
C GLU A 116 -10.86 -11.62 10.33
N ASP A 117 -10.34 -10.90 9.32
CA ASP A 117 -11.00 -9.73 8.75
C ASP A 117 -12.35 -10.13 8.09
N PRO A 118 -13.48 -9.51 8.49
CA PRO A 118 -14.78 -9.78 7.88
C PRO A 118 -14.80 -9.63 6.35
N GLU A 119 -14.01 -8.72 5.79
CA GLU A 119 -13.91 -8.56 4.33
C GLU A 119 -13.15 -9.74 3.69
N VAL A 120 -12.14 -10.30 4.37
CA VAL A 120 -11.48 -11.54 3.92
C VAL A 120 -12.45 -12.72 3.98
N GLN A 121 -13.26 -12.82 5.04
CA GLN A 121 -14.29 -13.86 5.16
C GLN A 121 -15.33 -13.78 4.04
N LYS A 122 -15.72 -12.58 3.62
CA LYS A 122 -16.59 -12.40 2.43
C LYS A 122 -15.92 -12.91 1.16
N LEU A 123 -14.65 -12.58 0.94
CA LEU A 123 -13.90 -13.10 -0.22
C LEU A 123 -13.84 -14.63 -0.23
N PHE A 124 -13.67 -15.26 0.94
CA PHE A 124 -13.74 -16.72 1.04
C PHE A 124 -15.13 -17.26 0.69
N GLY A 125 -16.22 -16.60 1.11
CA GLY A 125 -17.57 -16.97 0.68
C GLY A 125 -17.78 -16.89 -0.84
N PHE A 126 -17.21 -15.89 -1.51
CA PHE A 126 -17.20 -15.80 -2.97
C PHE A 126 -16.37 -16.91 -3.63
N PHE A 127 -15.24 -17.26 -3.04
CA PHE A 127 -14.42 -18.38 -3.50
C PHE A 127 -15.15 -19.72 -3.39
N GLU A 128 -15.79 -20.00 -2.24
CA GLU A 128 -16.57 -21.23 -2.01
C GLU A 128 -17.74 -21.37 -2.98
N SER A 129 -18.41 -20.25 -3.28
CA SER A 129 -19.49 -20.19 -4.28
C SER A 129 -19.00 -20.12 -5.73
N ARG A 130 -17.67 -20.13 -5.96
CA ARG A 130 -17.02 -19.99 -7.26
C ARG A 130 -17.45 -18.71 -8.01
N ASN A 131 -17.75 -17.64 -7.29
CA ASN A 131 -18.16 -16.37 -7.87
C ASN A 131 -16.93 -15.55 -8.30
N LEU A 132 -16.50 -15.75 -9.55
CA LEU A 132 -15.36 -15.05 -10.13
C LEU A 132 -15.59 -13.52 -10.23
N GLU A 133 -16.81 -13.09 -10.56
CA GLU A 133 -17.13 -11.68 -10.79
C GLU A 133 -16.90 -10.84 -9.54
N GLU A 134 -17.38 -11.31 -8.38
CA GLU A 134 -17.19 -10.61 -7.10
C GLU A 134 -15.73 -10.62 -6.63
N LEU A 135 -14.99 -11.70 -6.89
CA LEU A 135 -13.55 -11.75 -6.60
C LEU A 135 -12.76 -10.76 -7.46
N LEU A 136 -13.08 -10.65 -8.74
CA LEU A 136 -12.48 -9.66 -9.64
C LEU A 136 -12.87 -8.23 -9.23
N ALA A 137 -14.13 -7.99 -8.87
CA ALA A 137 -14.58 -6.70 -8.36
C ALA A 137 -13.79 -6.27 -7.12
N GLY A 138 -13.58 -7.18 -6.16
CA GLY A 138 -12.74 -6.93 -4.98
C GLY A 138 -11.26 -6.68 -5.32
N LEU A 139 -10.73 -7.32 -6.36
CA LEU A 139 -9.36 -7.06 -6.82
C LEU A 139 -9.22 -5.69 -7.52
N PHE A 140 -10.20 -5.29 -8.31
CA PHE A 140 -10.17 -4.04 -9.08
C PHE A 140 -10.59 -2.80 -8.29
N ASP A 141 -11.20 -2.95 -7.11
CA ASP A 141 -11.58 -1.80 -6.28
C ASP A 141 -10.36 -1.09 -5.69
N GLU A 142 -10.02 0.08 -6.24
CA GLU A 142 -8.93 0.93 -5.75
C GLU A 142 -9.17 1.49 -4.33
N LYS A 143 -10.41 1.46 -3.84
CA LYS A 143 -10.75 1.91 -2.48
C LYS A 143 -10.50 0.82 -1.44
N LEU A 144 -10.43 -0.45 -1.86
CA LEU A 144 -10.13 -1.54 -0.94
C LEU A 144 -8.66 -1.51 -0.51
N TYR A 145 -8.46 -1.95 0.72
CA TYR A 145 -7.12 -2.08 1.28
C TYR A 145 -6.31 -3.08 0.46
N TYR A 146 -5.09 -2.71 0.06
CA TYR A 146 -4.30 -3.48 -0.90
C TYR A 146 -4.11 -4.97 -0.50
N LYS A 147 -4.03 -5.28 0.81
CA LYS A 147 -3.95 -6.65 1.35
C LYS A 147 -5.19 -7.49 1.04
N LEU A 148 -6.38 -6.88 1.07
CA LEU A 148 -7.62 -7.52 0.64
C LEU A 148 -7.57 -7.81 -0.87
N ARG A 149 -7.08 -6.85 -1.65
CA ARG A 149 -6.91 -7.02 -3.10
C ARG A 149 -5.91 -8.13 -3.43
N LEU A 150 -4.78 -8.21 -2.71
CA LEU A 150 -3.82 -9.31 -2.83
C LEU A 150 -4.45 -10.66 -2.50
N LYS A 151 -5.30 -10.71 -1.46
CA LYS A 151 -6.03 -11.93 -1.12
C LYS A 151 -7.06 -12.30 -2.18
N ALA A 152 -7.77 -11.33 -2.75
CA ALA A 152 -8.68 -11.57 -3.88
C ALA A 152 -7.92 -12.16 -5.09
N ALA A 153 -6.77 -11.58 -5.48
CA ALA A 153 -5.94 -12.12 -6.56
C ALA A 153 -5.45 -13.56 -6.28
N GLU A 154 -5.13 -13.88 -5.03
CA GLU A 154 -4.78 -15.24 -4.63
C GLU A 154 -5.94 -16.22 -4.84
N LEU A 155 -7.14 -15.86 -4.37
CA LEU A 155 -8.34 -16.68 -4.50
C LEU A 155 -8.77 -16.85 -5.96
N VAL A 156 -8.64 -15.81 -6.80
CA VAL A 156 -8.86 -15.91 -8.25
C VAL A 156 -7.90 -16.93 -8.88
N GLY A 157 -6.63 -16.90 -8.50
CA GLY A 157 -5.63 -17.85 -8.99
C GLY A 157 -5.89 -19.28 -8.53
N GLU A 158 -6.39 -19.45 -7.31
CA GLU A 158 -6.81 -20.76 -6.78
C GLU A 158 -8.06 -21.30 -7.46
N LEU A 159 -8.99 -20.41 -7.86
CA LEU A 159 -10.20 -20.80 -8.57
C LEU A 159 -9.89 -21.34 -9.98
N GLY A 160 -8.81 -20.82 -10.59
CA GLY A 160 -8.21 -21.37 -11.81
C GLY A 160 -9.08 -21.19 -13.06
N MET A 161 -9.99 -20.22 -13.08
CA MET A 161 -10.90 -19.98 -14.21
C MET A 161 -10.22 -19.17 -15.31
N LEU A 162 -10.25 -19.68 -16.55
CA LEU A 162 -9.61 -19.04 -17.70
C LEU A 162 -10.23 -17.67 -18.04
N GLU A 163 -11.52 -17.49 -17.72
CA GLU A 163 -12.28 -16.26 -17.88
C GLU A 163 -11.69 -15.09 -17.08
N ALA A 164 -10.85 -15.37 -16.08
CA ALA A 164 -10.16 -14.34 -15.31
C ALA A 164 -8.96 -13.73 -16.05
N VAL A 165 -8.35 -14.44 -17.01
CA VAL A 165 -7.07 -14.05 -17.63
C VAL A 165 -7.18 -12.71 -18.36
N GLU A 166 -8.18 -12.56 -19.23
CA GLU A 166 -8.38 -11.35 -20.01
C GLU A 166 -8.68 -10.11 -19.12
N PRO A 167 -9.64 -10.15 -18.16
CA PRO A 167 -9.83 -9.06 -17.21
C PRO A 167 -8.57 -8.68 -16.43
N LEU A 168 -7.79 -9.66 -15.98
CA LEU A 168 -6.56 -9.43 -15.22
C LEU A 168 -5.46 -8.80 -16.08
N ARG A 169 -5.37 -9.17 -17.35
CA ARG A 169 -4.39 -8.65 -18.31
C ARG A 169 -4.71 -7.21 -18.74
N ASP A 170 -5.99 -6.91 -18.98
CA ASP A 170 -6.41 -5.61 -19.52
C ASP A 170 -6.49 -4.51 -18.47
N TYR A 171 -6.49 -4.86 -17.18
CA TYR A 171 -6.54 -3.89 -16.10
C TYR A 171 -5.14 -3.35 -15.71
N GLU A 172 -4.99 -2.02 -15.69
CA GLU A 172 -3.76 -1.37 -15.26
C GLU A 172 -3.69 -1.19 -13.74
N PHE A 173 -2.89 -2.03 -13.07
CA PHE A 173 -2.68 -1.94 -11.62
C PHE A 173 -1.59 -0.92 -11.25
N LYS A 174 -1.98 0.17 -10.57
CA LYS A 174 -1.05 1.21 -10.07
C LYS A 174 -0.09 0.69 -8.99
N ASP A 175 -0.56 -0.18 -8.09
CA ASP A 175 0.28 -0.78 -7.04
C ASP A 175 1.10 -1.93 -7.63
N ARG A 176 2.43 -1.80 -7.59
CA ARG A 176 3.38 -2.78 -8.12
C ARG A 176 3.22 -4.17 -7.50
N ARG A 177 2.82 -4.25 -6.24
CA ARG A 177 2.69 -5.53 -5.51
C ARG A 177 1.47 -6.28 -6.00
N ILE A 178 0.36 -5.56 -6.21
CA ILE A 178 -0.84 -6.12 -6.82
C ILE A 178 -0.53 -6.53 -8.25
N ALA A 179 0.10 -5.66 -9.05
CA ALA A 179 0.51 -5.98 -10.42
C ALA A 179 1.41 -7.23 -10.51
N THR A 180 2.33 -7.41 -9.55
CA THR A 180 3.19 -8.59 -9.49
C THR A 180 2.39 -9.84 -9.13
N ARG A 181 1.57 -9.76 -8.07
CA ARG A 181 0.71 -10.87 -7.68
C ARG A 181 -0.26 -11.29 -8.79
N VAL A 182 -0.81 -10.34 -9.53
CA VAL A 182 -1.72 -10.62 -10.66
C VAL A 182 -1.01 -11.37 -11.78
N ARG A 183 0.23 -11.01 -12.10
CA ARG A 183 1.04 -11.78 -13.07
C ARG A 183 1.27 -13.22 -12.60
N ASP A 184 1.61 -13.41 -11.32
CA ASP A 184 1.77 -14.75 -10.73
C ASP A 184 0.43 -15.52 -10.75
N THR A 185 -0.69 -14.83 -10.51
CA THR A 185 -2.05 -15.39 -10.58
C THR A 185 -2.39 -15.86 -11.99
N VAL A 186 -2.14 -15.05 -13.03
CA VAL A 186 -2.37 -15.43 -14.44
C VAL A 186 -1.52 -16.66 -14.80
N GLN A 187 -0.24 -16.66 -14.42
CA GLN A 187 0.63 -17.82 -14.62
C GLN A 187 0.06 -19.08 -13.94
N ARG A 188 -0.39 -18.97 -12.68
CA ARG A 188 -0.98 -20.09 -11.94
C ARG A 188 -2.26 -20.62 -12.60
N ILE A 189 -3.11 -19.74 -13.15
CA ILE A 189 -4.31 -20.14 -13.89
C ILE A 189 -3.89 -20.97 -15.12
N HIS A 190 -2.90 -20.50 -15.88
CA HIS A 190 -2.37 -21.23 -17.03
C HIS A 190 -1.78 -22.59 -16.66
N GLU A 191 -0.94 -22.66 -15.63
CA GLU A 191 -0.35 -23.90 -15.13
C GLU A 191 -1.42 -24.91 -14.70
N THR A 192 -2.47 -24.45 -14.02
CA THR A 192 -3.59 -25.30 -13.55
C THR A 192 -4.39 -25.89 -14.71
N ASN A 193 -4.51 -25.15 -15.82
CA ASN A 193 -5.27 -25.57 -16.99
C ASN A 193 -4.41 -26.21 -18.10
N GLY A 194 -3.09 -26.21 -17.97
CA GLY A 194 -2.18 -26.66 -19.03
C GLY A 194 -2.20 -25.75 -20.27
N THR A 195 -2.51 -24.47 -20.10
CA THR A 195 -2.61 -23.47 -21.18
C THR A 195 -1.48 -22.45 -21.11
N ARG A 196 -1.39 -21.56 -22.10
CA ARG A 196 -0.55 -20.36 -22.11
C ARG A 196 -1.15 -19.32 -23.06
N GLU A 197 -0.69 -18.08 -22.98
CA GLU A 197 -1.06 -17.05 -23.95
C GLU A 197 -0.16 -17.10 -25.19
N CYS A 198 -0.75 -16.90 -26.36
CA CYS A 198 -0.02 -16.73 -27.61
C CYS A 198 0.78 -15.41 -27.57
N PRO A 199 2.10 -15.42 -27.81
CA PRO A 199 2.94 -14.22 -27.72
C PRO A 199 2.65 -13.17 -28.80
N PHE A 200 1.85 -13.52 -29.82
CA PHE A 200 1.55 -12.64 -30.95
C PHE A 200 0.17 -11.99 -30.90
N CYS A 201 -0.83 -12.71 -30.37
CA CYS A 201 -2.22 -12.25 -30.34
C CYS A 201 -2.91 -12.40 -28.98
N ALA A 202 -2.18 -12.82 -27.94
CA ALA A 202 -2.67 -13.04 -26.58
C ALA A 202 -3.78 -14.11 -26.43
N GLU A 203 -4.10 -14.85 -27.49
CA GLU A 203 -5.07 -15.94 -27.42
C GLU A 203 -4.64 -17.03 -26.44
N ILE A 204 -5.58 -17.56 -25.65
CA ILE A 204 -5.32 -18.69 -24.76
C ILE A 204 -5.26 -19.97 -25.59
N ILE A 205 -4.12 -20.66 -25.52
CA ILE A 205 -3.82 -21.86 -26.30
C ILE A 205 -3.29 -22.95 -25.38
N ASP A 206 -3.34 -24.21 -25.84
CA ASP A 206 -2.67 -25.31 -25.12
C ASP A 206 -1.17 -25.03 -24.96
N ALA A 207 -0.60 -25.37 -23.80
CA ALA A 207 0.81 -25.13 -23.52
C ALA A 207 1.74 -25.83 -24.53
N VAL A 208 1.31 -26.97 -25.06
CA VAL A 208 2.03 -27.77 -26.07
C VAL A 208 1.76 -27.35 -27.52
N ALA A 209 0.90 -26.36 -27.75
CA ALA A 209 0.56 -25.91 -29.10
C ALA A 209 1.80 -25.34 -29.81
N THR A 210 2.05 -25.84 -31.03
CA THR A 210 3.14 -25.37 -31.91
C THR A 210 2.69 -24.31 -32.89
N THR A 211 1.38 -24.14 -33.10
CA THR A 211 0.76 -23.12 -33.95
C THR A 211 -0.48 -22.58 -33.24
N CYS A 212 -0.69 -21.27 -33.29
CA CYS A 212 -1.88 -20.64 -32.73
C CYS A 212 -3.08 -20.83 -33.68
N SER A 213 -4.23 -21.24 -33.14
CA SER A 213 -5.48 -21.43 -33.88
C SER A 213 -6.04 -20.13 -34.46
N GLU A 214 -5.86 -19.01 -33.77
CA GLU A 214 -6.43 -17.72 -34.19
C GLU A 214 -5.54 -16.98 -35.18
N CYS A 215 -4.26 -16.74 -34.85
CA CYS A 215 -3.36 -15.98 -35.73
C CYS A 215 -2.58 -16.84 -36.74
N GLY A 216 -2.63 -18.17 -36.64
CA GLY A 216 -1.94 -19.11 -37.53
C GLY A 216 -0.41 -19.10 -37.45
N ARG A 217 0.20 -18.31 -36.55
CA ARG A 217 1.66 -18.21 -36.41
C ARG A 217 2.24 -19.42 -35.67
N LYS A 218 3.45 -19.84 -36.07
CA LYS A 218 4.22 -20.86 -35.36
C LYS A 218 4.77 -20.30 -34.05
N LEU A 219 4.67 -21.10 -33.00
CA LEU A 219 4.99 -20.75 -31.61
C LEU A 219 6.32 -21.34 -31.14
N ASN A 220 7.12 -21.87 -32.07
CA ASN A 220 8.37 -22.55 -31.75
C ASN A 220 9.38 -21.61 -31.06
N PRO A 221 10.17 -22.11 -30.10
CA PRO A 221 11.10 -21.33 -29.29
C PRO A 221 12.38 -20.85 -30.04
N SER A 222 12.46 -21.03 -31.36
CA SER A 222 13.66 -20.73 -32.18
C SER A 222 13.43 -19.63 -33.22
N SER A 223 12.36 -18.84 -33.11
CA SER A 223 12.06 -17.72 -34.02
C SER A 223 12.07 -16.35 -33.33
N LEU A 224 12.75 -16.27 -32.18
CA LEU A 224 13.12 -15.02 -31.51
C LEU A 224 14.66 -14.94 -31.48
N GLU A 225 15.28 -14.90 -32.66
CA GLU A 225 16.60 -14.31 -32.89
C GLU A 225 16.45 -13.17 -33.90
#